data_AF-A0A3D4YR94-F1
#
_entry.id   AF-A0A3D4YR94-F1
#
_cell.length_a   1.000
_cell.length_b   1.000
_cell.length_c   1.000
_cell.angle_alpha   90.00
_cell.angle_beta   90.00
_cell.angle_gamma   90.00
#
_symmetry.space_group_name_H-M   'P 1'
#
loop_
_entity.id
_entity.type
_entity.pdbx_description
1 polymer ?
#
loop_
_entity_poly.entity_id
_entity_poly.type
_entity_poly.pdbx_seq_one_letter_code
_entity_poly.pdbx_strand_id
1 'polypeptide(L)'
;MTDARRQAKEAAEAVREIIRRAGHELRNALSGVAVNVEVVRSRAGREGPAIELTAFAERASAQVEEASKLTDGLLAFVGSVLAAQAAGTLKVPGGHGAGSRIELMIYGDAAAAVLSDIARLASRIGVGVEQHGPSVILTILPEGKSHSKA
;
A
#
# COMPACT_ATOMS: atom_id res chain seq x y z
N MET A 1 -13.35 -24.48 17.73
CA MET A 1 -12.86 -23.92 16.45
C MET A 1 -11.42 -24.38 16.30
N THR A 2 -11.02 -24.99 15.17
CA THR A 2 -9.65 -25.51 14.99
C THR A 2 -8.65 -24.35 14.82
N ASP A 3 -7.41 -24.53 15.27
CA ASP A 3 -6.37 -23.49 15.16
C ASP A 3 -6.13 -23.02 13.72
N ALA A 4 -6.24 -23.92 12.74
CA ALA A 4 -6.14 -23.59 11.32
C ALA A 4 -7.24 -22.62 10.86
N ARG A 5 -8.49 -22.79 11.31
CA ARG A 5 -9.59 -21.87 10.99
C ARG A 5 -9.40 -20.50 11.64
N ARG A 6 -8.81 -20.48 12.84
CA ARG A 6 -8.46 -19.23 13.53
C ARG A 6 -7.39 -18.45 12.77
N GLN A 7 -6.28 -19.10 12.41
CA GLN A 7 -5.19 -18.47 11.65
C GLN A 7 -5.66 -17.94 10.29
N ALA A 8 -6.49 -18.72 9.57
CA ALA A 8 -7.05 -18.26 8.29
C ALA A 8 -7.92 -17.00 8.45
N LYS A 9 -8.71 -16.93 9.52
CA LYS A 9 -9.54 -15.75 9.84
C LYS A 9 -8.66 -14.53 10.16
N GLU A 10 -7.66 -14.70 11.02
CA GLU A 10 -6.72 -13.64 11.41
C GLU A 10 -5.93 -13.10 10.20
N ALA A 11 -5.44 -14.00 9.32
CA ALA A 11 -4.80 -13.60 8.07
C ALA A 11 -5.74 -12.80 7.16
N ALA A 12 -7.00 -13.25 7.00
CA ALA A 12 -7.99 -12.55 6.19
C ALA A 12 -8.37 -11.16 6.75
N GLU A 13 -8.36 -10.99 8.07
CA GLU A 13 -8.57 -9.68 8.71
C GLU A 13 -7.39 -8.75 8.45
N ALA A 14 -6.15 -9.23 8.60
CA ALA A 14 -4.95 -8.45 8.30
C ALA A 14 -4.87 -8.03 6.82
N VAL A 15 -5.12 -8.96 5.89
CA VAL A 15 -5.16 -8.65 4.44
C VAL A 15 -6.21 -7.58 4.14
N ARG A 16 -7.42 -7.71 4.72
CA ARG A 16 -8.48 -6.70 4.54
C ARG A 16 -8.08 -5.33 5.07
N GLU A 17 -7.40 -5.28 6.21
CA GLU A 17 -6.94 -4.02 6.78
C GLU A 17 -5.88 -3.35 5.90
N ILE A 18 -4.93 -4.12 5.36
CA ILE A 18 -3.93 -3.61 4.40
C ILE A 18 -4.62 -3.04 3.15
N ILE A 19 -5.56 -3.79 2.56
CA ILE A 19 -6.32 -3.34 1.38
C ILE A 19 -7.13 -2.08 1.70
N ARG A 20 -7.76 -2.01 2.88
CA ARG A 20 -8.54 -0.84 3.32
C ARG A 20 -7.67 0.41 3.39
N ARG A 21 -6.48 0.32 4.00
CA ARG A 21 -5.54 1.46 4.11
C ARG A 21 -4.98 1.85 2.75
N ALA A 22 -4.60 0.90 1.91
CA ALA A 22 -4.19 1.18 0.53
C ALA A 22 -5.28 1.91 -0.27
N GLY A 23 -6.53 1.45 -0.17
CA GLY A 23 -7.67 2.10 -0.81
C GLY A 23 -8.00 3.48 -0.22
N HIS A 24 -7.61 3.77 1.01
CA HIS A 24 -7.70 5.12 1.58
C HIS A 24 -6.67 6.05 0.94
N GLU A 25 -5.40 5.65 0.91
CA GLU A 25 -4.33 6.46 0.31
C GLU A 25 -4.54 6.69 -1.19
N LEU A 26 -5.02 5.67 -1.92
CA LEU A 26 -5.34 5.82 -3.33
C LEU A 26 -6.46 6.87 -3.56
N ARG A 27 -7.51 6.84 -2.73
CA ARG A 27 -8.58 7.85 -2.81
C ARG A 27 -8.08 9.25 -2.45
N ASN A 28 -7.16 9.37 -1.50
CA ASN A 28 -6.55 10.65 -1.15
C ASN A 28 -5.77 11.24 -2.34
N ALA A 29 -4.94 10.41 -3.00
CA ALA A 29 -4.18 10.83 -4.16
C ALA A 29 -5.11 11.27 -5.32
N LEU A 30 -6.12 10.46 -5.65
CA LEU A 30 -7.09 10.78 -6.70
C LEU A 30 -7.94 12.01 -6.40
N SER A 31 -8.29 12.25 -5.13
CA SER A 31 -8.97 13.48 -4.71
C SER A 31 -8.07 14.70 -4.92
N GLY A 32 -6.78 14.57 -4.63
CA GLY A 32 -5.77 15.58 -4.94
C GLY A 32 -5.70 15.89 -6.44
N VAL A 33 -5.71 14.88 -7.30
CA VAL A 33 -5.76 15.06 -8.76
C VAL A 33 -7.01 15.85 -9.16
N ALA A 34 -8.20 15.41 -8.73
CA ALA A 34 -9.46 16.04 -9.10
C ALA A 34 -9.51 17.52 -8.71
N VAL A 35 -9.07 17.86 -7.49
CA VAL A 35 -9.05 19.26 -7.00
C VAL A 35 -8.09 20.11 -7.82
N ASN A 36 -6.86 19.64 -8.04
CA ASN A 36 -5.86 20.44 -8.79
C ASN A 36 -6.28 20.65 -10.26
N VAL A 37 -6.82 19.61 -10.91
CA VAL A 37 -7.34 19.71 -12.29
C VAL A 37 -8.53 20.66 -12.36
N GLU A 38 -9.43 20.64 -11.37
CA GLU A 38 -10.55 21.58 -11.30
C GLU A 38 -10.09 23.04 -11.19
N VAL A 39 -9.04 23.30 -10.40
CA VAL A 39 -8.46 24.64 -10.31
C VAL A 39 -7.90 25.09 -11.66
N VAL A 40 -7.16 24.22 -12.35
CA VAL A 40 -6.63 24.51 -13.69
C VAL A 40 -7.78 24.79 -14.65
N ARG A 41 -8.79 23.93 -14.70
CA ARG A 41 -9.97 24.07 -15.58
C ARG A 41 -10.72 25.37 -15.32
N SER A 42 -10.98 25.70 -14.06
CA SER A 42 -11.79 26.87 -13.70
C SER A 42 -11.10 28.20 -13.99
N ARG A 43 -9.76 28.23 -14.02
CA ARG A 43 -8.95 29.43 -14.23
C ARG A 43 -8.34 29.52 -15.62
N ALA A 44 -8.31 28.43 -16.39
CA ALA A 44 -7.88 28.45 -17.78
C ALA A 44 -8.74 29.44 -18.59
N GLY A 45 -8.09 30.37 -19.30
CA GLY A 45 -8.76 31.39 -20.11
C GLY A 45 -9.20 32.65 -19.36
N ARG A 46 -8.95 32.77 -18.05
CA ARG A 46 -9.06 34.03 -17.32
C ARG A 46 -7.76 34.80 -17.38
N GLU A 47 -7.83 36.13 -17.34
CA GLU A 47 -6.64 36.96 -17.17
C GLU A 47 -6.01 36.71 -15.80
N GLY A 48 -4.73 36.31 -15.79
CA GLY A 48 -3.99 35.99 -14.57
C GLY A 48 -2.63 35.36 -14.85
N PRO A 49 -1.76 35.21 -13.83
CA PRO A 49 -0.42 34.69 -14.02
C PRO A 49 -0.45 33.19 -14.36
N ALA A 50 0.03 32.82 -15.55
CA ALA A 50 0.15 31.41 -15.96
C ALA A 50 0.96 30.55 -14.98
N ILE A 51 1.90 31.18 -14.26
CA ILE A 51 2.74 30.54 -13.23
C ILE A 51 1.92 29.94 -12.08
N GLU A 52 0.74 30.51 -11.78
CA GLU A 52 -0.15 29.94 -10.76
C GLU A 52 -0.76 28.62 -11.20
N LEU A 53 -1.08 28.45 -12.49
CA LEU A 53 -1.68 27.23 -13.03
C LEU A 53 -0.68 26.09 -13.13
N THR A 54 0.58 26.40 -13.45
CA THR A 54 1.67 25.41 -13.51
C THR A 54 1.80 24.64 -12.21
N ALA A 55 1.77 25.32 -11.05
CA ALA A 55 1.89 24.67 -9.75
C ALA A 55 0.75 23.67 -9.46
N PHE A 56 -0.48 23.95 -9.90
CA PHE A 56 -1.59 22.99 -9.75
C PHE A 56 -1.43 21.81 -10.71
N ALA A 57 -1.03 22.06 -11.96
CA ALA A 57 -0.77 20.99 -12.94
C ALA A 57 0.35 20.05 -12.48
N GLU A 58 1.45 20.59 -11.95
CA GLU A 58 2.56 19.80 -11.39
C GLU A 58 2.11 18.96 -10.19
N ARG A 59 1.33 19.54 -9.27
CA ARG A 59 0.74 18.78 -8.14
C ARG A 59 -0.19 17.69 -8.62
N ALA A 60 -1.04 17.94 -9.62
CA ALA A 60 -1.90 16.91 -10.19
C ALA A 60 -1.06 15.76 -10.78
N SER A 61 0.00 16.08 -11.53
CA SER A 61 0.91 15.09 -12.10
C SER A 61 1.59 14.24 -11.01
N ALA A 62 2.09 14.87 -9.95
CA ALA A 62 2.70 14.16 -8.83
C ALA A 62 1.71 13.23 -8.11
N GLN A 63 0.44 13.64 -7.97
CA GLN A 63 -0.60 12.81 -7.36
C GLN A 63 -1.03 11.65 -8.27
N VAL A 64 -1.00 11.81 -9.59
CA VAL A 64 -1.19 10.68 -10.54
C VAL A 64 -0.05 9.68 -10.39
N GLU A 65 1.20 10.13 -10.34
CA GLU A 65 2.36 9.26 -10.17
C GLU A 65 2.28 8.48 -8.84
N GLU A 66 1.86 9.15 -7.77
CA GLU A 66 1.62 8.52 -6.47
C GLU A 66 0.49 7.48 -6.53
N ALA A 67 -0.63 7.81 -7.16
CA ALA A 67 -1.75 6.87 -7.35
C ALA A 67 -1.33 5.62 -8.13
N SER A 68 -0.51 5.78 -9.19
CA SER A 68 0.04 4.66 -9.95
C SER A 68 0.93 3.76 -9.07
N LYS A 69 1.87 4.35 -8.33
CA LYS A 69 2.76 3.62 -7.40
C LYS A 69 1.98 2.85 -6.32
N LEU A 70 0.93 3.46 -5.77
CA LEU A 70 0.05 2.80 -4.80
C LEU A 70 -0.73 1.64 -5.44
N THR A 71 -1.15 1.80 -6.70
CA THR A 71 -1.86 0.76 -7.46
C THR A 71 -0.95 -0.43 -7.75
N ASP A 72 0.27 -0.19 -8.22
CA ASP A 72 1.26 -1.23 -8.51
C ASP A 72 1.61 -2.02 -7.25
N GLY A 73 1.86 -1.31 -6.13
CA GLY A 73 2.09 -1.94 -4.83
C GLY A 73 0.91 -2.76 -4.32
N LEU A 74 -0.33 -2.29 -4.53
CA LEU A 74 -1.53 -3.02 -4.15
C LEU A 74 -1.73 -4.28 -5.00
N LEU A 75 -1.46 -4.21 -6.31
CA LEU A 75 -1.51 -5.36 -7.20
C LEU A 75 -0.43 -6.39 -6.84
N ALA A 76 0.80 -5.95 -6.58
CA ALA A 76 1.89 -6.80 -6.13
C ALA A 76 1.55 -7.51 -4.80
N PHE A 77 0.96 -6.78 -3.85
CA PHE A 77 0.50 -7.33 -2.58
C PHE A 77 -0.60 -8.37 -2.76
N VAL A 78 -1.69 -8.03 -3.47
CA VAL A 78 -2.83 -8.96 -3.67
C VAL A 78 -2.38 -10.19 -4.45
N GLY A 79 -1.58 -10.03 -5.49
CA GLY A 79 -1.00 -11.14 -6.24
C GLY A 79 -0.17 -12.07 -5.36
N SER A 80 0.66 -11.52 -4.49
CA SER A 80 1.47 -12.29 -3.53
C SER A 80 0.63 -13.02 -2.49
N VAL A 81 -0.42 -12.38 -1.97
CA VAL A 81 -1.37 -13.00 -1.02
C VAL A 81 -2.10 -14.17 -1.67
N LEU A 82 -2.62 -13.99 -2.90
CA LEU A 82 -3.31 -15.05 -3.62
C LEU A 82 -2.38 -16.22 -3.95
N ALA A 83 -1.14 -15.94 -4.38
CA ALA A 83 -0.13 -16.96 -4.63
C ALA A 83 0.22 -17.73 -3.35
N ALA A 84 0.45 -17.01 -2.23
CA ALA A 84 0.75 -17.63 -0.94
C ALA A 84 -0.42 -18.45 -0.40
N GLN A 85 -1.66 -17.99 -0.59
CA GLN A 85 -2.86 -18.73 -0.22
C GLN A 85 -3.00 -20.02 -1.05
N ALA A 86 -2.82 -19.94 -2.37
CA ALA A 86 -2.89 -21.10 -3.26
C ALA A 86 -1.80 -22.15 -2.95
N ALA A 87 -0.60 -21.69 -2.57
CA ALA A 87 0.51 -22.55 -2.16
C ALA A 87 0.41 -23.04 -0.70
N GLY A 88 -0.57 -22.58 0.09
CA GLY A 88 -0.68 -22.91 1.51
C GLY A 88 0.45 -22.32 2.37
N THR A 89 1.12 -21.26 1.91
CA THR A 89 2.24 -20.60 2.59
C THR A 89 1.85 -19.30 3.30
N LEU A 90 0.63 -18.82 3.10
CA LEU A 90 0.07 -17.69 3.86
C LEU A 90 -0.10 -18.08 5.33
N LYS A 91 0.62 -17.40 6.23
CA LYS A 91 0.62 -17.70 7.67
C LYS A 91 0.41 -16.44 8.50
N VAL A 92 -0.03 -16.66 9.74
CA VAL A 92 0.05 -15.64 10.80
C VAL A 92 1.23 -16.02 11.67
N PRO A 93 2.32 -15.24 11.69
CA PRO A 93 3.47 -15.55 12.53
C PRO A 93 3.05 -15.64 14.00
N GLY A 94 3.39 -16.74 14.67
CA GLY A 94 3.15 -16.88 16.11
C GLY A 94 4.03 -15.92 16.89
N GLY A 95 3.44 -14.99 17.64
CA GLY A 95 4.20 -14.06 18.48
C GLY A 95 3.31 -13.14 19.31
N HIS A 96 3.70 -12.92 20.58
CA HIS A 96 3.09 -11.94 21.46
C HIS A 96 3.58 -10.55 21.05
N GLY A 97 2.85 -9.90 20.15
CA GLY A 97 3.11 -8.52 19.73
C GLY A 97 1.80 -7.79 19.49
N ALA A 98 1.76 -6.50 19.84
CA ALA A 98 0.62 -5.64 19.56
C ALA A 98 0.59 -5.29 18.06
N GLY A 99 -0.07 -6.12 17.25
CA GLY A 99 -0.32 -5.84 15.84
C GLY A 99 -0.71 -7.08 15.04
N SER A 100 -1.64 -6.94 14.11
CA SER A 100 -2.01 -7.99 13.16
C SER A 100 -0.86 -8.20 12.16
N ARG A 101 -0.43 -9.46 11.99
CA ARG A 101 0.72 -9.84 11.15
C ARG A 101 0.33 -10.90 10.14
N ILE A 102 0.96 -10.87 8.97
CA ILE A 102 0.91 -11.94 7.99
C ILE A 102 2.32 -12.24 7.45
N GLU A 103 2.59 -13.50 7.17
CA GLU A 103 3.78 -13.96 6.48
C GLU A 103 3.38 -14.51 5.11
N LEU A 104 4.11 -14.09 4.09
CA LEU A 104 3.95 -14.46 2.70
C LEU A 104 5.27 -15.03 2.20
N MET A 105 5.22 -16.07 1.37
CA MET A 105 6.39 -16.51 0.62
C MET A 105 6.33 -15.98 -0.80
N ILE A 106 7.37 -15.26 -1.22
CA ILE A 106 7.47 -14.66 -2.55
C ILE A 106 8.62 -15.36 -3.29
N TYR A 107 8.31 -15.94 -4.45
CA TYR A 107 9.25 -16.73 -5.25
C TYR A 107 9.33 -16.22 -6.70
N GLY A 108 10.40 -16.63 -7.38
CA GLY A 108 10.60 -16.39 -8.81
C GLY A 108 11.44 -15.16 -9.11
N ASP A 109 11.76 -14.99 -10.40
CA ASP A 109 12.68 -13.95 -10.87
C ASP A 109 12.16 -12.52 -10.63
N ALA A 110 10.84 -12.36 -10.51
CA ALA A 110 10.19 -11.10 -10.21
C ALA A 110 10.11 -10.77 -8.70
N ALA A 111 10.56 -11.66 -7.80
CA ALA A 111 10.37 -11.51 -6.36
C ALA A 111 10.96 -10.21 -5.80
N ALA A 112 12.12 -9.77 -6.30
CA ALA A 112 12.76 -8.53 -5.88
C ALA A 112 11.93 -7.29 -6.25
N ALA A 113 11.36 -7.26 -7.46
CA ALA A 113 10.51 -6.17 -7.92
C ALA A 113 9.20 -6.12 -7.12
N VAL A 114 8.54 -7.27 -6.97
CA VAL A 114 7.31 -7.41 -6.17
C VAL A 114 7.53 -6.95 -4.73
N LEU A 115 8.64 -7.35 -4.11
CA LEU A 115 8.97 -6.90 -2.76
C LEU A 115 9.19 -5.38 -2.69
N SER A 116 9.85 -4.79 -3.69
CA SER A 116 10.04 -3.34 -3.76
C SER A 116 8.71 -2.59 -3.80
N ASP A 117 7.77 -3.06 -4.61
CA ASP A 117 6.44 -2.47 -4.73
C ASP A 117 5.61 -2.62 -3.45
N ILE A 118 5.66 -3.79 -2.82
CA ILE A 118 5.02 -4.03 -1.51
C ILE A 118 5.64 -3.14 -0.43
N ALA A 119 6.97 -3.01 -0.38
CA ALA A 119 7.66 -2.17 0.60
C ALA A 119 7.30 -0.69 0.43
N ARG A 120 7.21 -0.22 -0.82
CA ARG A 120 6.76 1.14 -1.13
C ARG A 120 5.34 1.37 -0.66
N LEU A 121 4.40 0.48 -0.98
CA LEU A 121 3.03 0.54 -0.48
C LEU A 121 3.01 0.58 1.04
N ALA A 122 3.67 -0.38 1.69
CA ALA A 122 3.66 -0.57 3.13
C ALA A 122 4.11 0.69 3.90
N SER A 123 5.14 1.39 3.38
CA SER A 123 5.63 2.65 3.97
C SER A 123 4.57 3.76 3.98
N ARG A 124 3.61 3.75 3.05
CA ARG A 124 2.55 4.75 2.93
C ARG A 124 1.35 4.44 3.80
N ILE A 125 1.10 3.17 4.09
CA ILE A 125 -0.09 2.70 4.82
C ILE A 125 0.19 2.29 6.27
N GLY A 126 1.38 2.58 6.79
CA GLY A 126 1.77 2.25 8.16
C GLY A 126 1.87 0.74 8.37
N VAL A 127 2.52 0.04 7.45
CA VAL A 127 2.82 -1.40 7.55
C VAL A 127 4.34 -1.57 7.56
N GLY A 128 4.84 -2.30 8.57
CA GLY A 128 6.24 -2.72 8.61
C GLY A 128 6.46 -3.92 7.69
N VAL A 129 7.63 -3.96 7.03
CA VAL A 129 8.04 -5.06 6.15
C VAL A 129 9.37 -5.61 6.65
N GLU A 130 9.40 -6.91 6.93
CA GLU A 130 10.59 -7.66 7.30
C GLU A 130 10.80 -8.79 6.29
N GLN A 131 12.02 -8.96 5.79
CA GLN A 131 12.37 -10.02 4.86
C GLN A 131 13.31 -11.03 5.52
N HIS A 132 12.94 -12.31 5.44
CA HIS A 132 13.74 -13.45 5.89
C HIS A 132 13.88 -14.45 4.74
N GLY A 133 14.88 -14.24 3.90
CA GLY A 133 15.04 -15.02 2.66
C GLY A 133 13.84 -14.82 1.72
N PRO A 134 13.11 -15.88 1.33
CA PRO A 134 11.90 -15.78 0.51
C PRO A 134 10.64 -15.40 1.31
N SER A 135 10.70 -15.46 2.64
CA SER A 135 9.59 -15.05 3.51
C SER A 135 9.57 -13.53 3.69
N VAL A 136 8.38 -12.96 3.59
CA VAL A 136 8.10 -11.55 3.85
C VAL A 136 7.04 -11.47 4.94
N ILE A 137 7.37 -10.81 6.04
CA ILE A 137 6.46 -10.56 7.16
C ILE A 137 5.97 -9.12 7.06
N LEU A 138 4.65 -8.97 7.05
CA LEU A 138 3.97 -7.68 7.07
C LEU A 138 3.32 -7.48 8.43
N THR A 139 3.63 -6.36 9.07
CA THR A 139 3.10 -5.99 10.39
C THR A 139 2.27 -4.72 10.28
N ILE A 140 0.97 -4.80 10.57
CA ILE A 140 0.11 -3.61 10.63
C ILE A 140 0.46 -2.83 11.89
N LEU A 141 0.94 -1.59 11.72
CA LEU A 141 1.30 -0.72 12.83
C LEU A 141 0.04 -0.02 13.38
N PRO A 142 0.00 0.28 14.69
CA PRO A 142 -1.02 1.15 15.27
C PRO A 142 -1.04 2.50 14.54
N GLU A 143 -2.23 3.05 14.31
CA GLU A 143 -2.38 4.36 13.70
C GLU A 143 -1.57 5.42 14.48
N GLY A 144 -0.78 6.24 13.78
CA GLY A 144 0.10 7.26 14.38
C GLY A 144 1.53 6.83 14.69
N LYS A 145 1.89 5.54 14.53
CA LYS A 145 3.29 5.06 14.64
C LYS A 145 3.83 4.70 13.27
N SER A 146 4.29 5.70 12.51
CA SER A 146 5.17 5.44 11.36
C SER A 146 6.59 5.29 11.87
N HIS A 147 7.40 4.39 11.29
CA HIS A 147 8.84 4.36 11.55
C HIS A 147 9.45 5.65 11.00
N SER A 148 9.43 6.70 11.82
CA SER A 148 10.35 7.82 11.67
C SER A 148 11.75 7.24 11.82
N LYS A 149 12.49 7.12 10.72
CA LYS A 149 13.92 6.91 10.78
C LYS A 149 14.59 8.28 10.87
N ALA A 150 15.30 8.46 11.97
CA ALA A 150 16.42 9.39 12.10
C ALA A 150 17.52 9.06 11.07
#